data_AF-A0A2T1M0W6-F1
#
_entry.id   AF-A0A2T1M0W6-F1
#
_cell.length_a   1.000
_cell.length_b   1.000
_cell.length_c   1.000
_cell.angle_alpha   90.00
_cell.angle_beta   90.00
_cell.angle_gamma   90.00
#
_symmetry.space_group_name_H-M   'P 1'
#
loop_
_entity.id
_entity.type
_entity.pdbx_description
1 polymer ?
#
loop_
_entity_poly.entity_id
_entity_poly.type
_entity_poly.pdbx_seq_one_letter_code
_entity_poly.pdbx_strand_id
1 'polypeptide(L)'
;MKNLRVYLIASLVVVVLLVGTGFLLTSGKAIGQPLFGKSYSEGELKNYVSSVLRQQLNGVSCQPVDTDANGYVSCDYTTVAEPNVTRSIECSAWGLQGFLNRGCKARSILPVR
;
A
#
# COMPACT_ATOMS: atom_id res chain seq x y z
N MET A 1 4.19 37.97 31.30
CA MET A 1 5.07 36.79 31.11
C MET A 1 4.34 35.44 31.04
N LYS A 2 3.23 35.21 31.75
CA LYS A 2 2.47 33.93 31.70
C LYS A 2 2.00 33.53 30.30
N ASN A 3 1.46 34.48 29.54
CA ASN A 3 0.91 34.23 28.20
C ASN A 3 2.00 33.86 27.16
N LEU A 4 3.22 34.39 27.32
CA LEU A 4 4.35 34.08 26.44
C LEU A 4 4.83 32.64 26.62
N ARG A 5 4.87 32.13 27.86
CA ARG A 5 5.21 30.73 28.15
C ARG A 5 4.17 29.77 27.58
N VAL A 6 2.88 30.11 27.67
CA VAL A 6 1.79 29.31 27.08
C VAL A 6 1.91 29.27 25.55
N TYR A 7 2.19 30.41 24.91
CA TYR A 7 2.42 30.46 23.46
C TYR A 7 3.63 29.63 23.02
N LEU A 8 4.75 29.71 23.75
CA LEU A 8 5.94 28.92 23.46
C LEU A 8 5.69 27.41 23.60
N ILE A 9 4.98 26.98 24.65
CA ILE A 9 4.62 25.58 24.85
C ILE A 9 3.68 25.11 23.73
N ALA A 10 2.65 25.91 23.40
CA ALA A 10 1.72 25.59 22.33
C ALA A 10 2.43 25.48 20.96
N SER A 11 3.33 26.41 20.64
CA SER A 11 4.10 26.34 19.39
C SER A 11 5.00 25.12 19.32
N LEU A 12 5.61 24.72 20.45
CA LEU A 12 6.51 23.58 20.51
C LEU A 12 5.72 22.26 20.34
N VAL A 13 4.54 22.15 20.96
CA VAL A 13 3.63 21.01 20.77
C VAL A 13 3.18 20.91 19.31
N VAL A 14 2.81 22.02 18.66
CA VAL A 14 2.41 22.03 17.25
C VAL A 14 3.58 21.59 16.35
N VAL A 15 4.78 22.09 16.58
CA VAL A 15 5.98 21.68 15.81
C VAL A 15 6.27 20.19 16.00
N VAL A 16 6.20 19.68 17.24
CA VAL A 16 6.42 18.25 17.51
C VAL A 16 5.37 17.38 16.81
N LEU A 17 4.10 17.80 16.79
CA LEU A 17 3.04 17.08 16.08
C LEU A 17 3.27 17.09 14.56
N LEU A 18 3.65 18.22 13.98
CA LEU A 18 3.91 18.34 12.54
C LEU A 18 5.14 17.52 12.12
N VAL A 19 6.22 17.58 12.89
CA VAL A 19 7.45 16.82 12.60
C VAL A 19 7.23 15.33 12.84
N GLY A 20 6.54 14.95 13.92
CA GLY A 20 6.24 13.56 14.27
C GLY A 20 5.33 12.89 13.24
N THR A 21 4.29 13.59 12.75
CA THR A 21 3.41 13.07 11.70
C THR A 21 4.15 12.90 10.37
N GLY A 22 4.98 13.87 9.98
CA GLY A 22 5.84 13.75 8.79
C GLY A 22 6.81 12.57 8.89
N PHE A 23 7.46 12.39 10.04
CA PHE A 23 8.36 11.27 10.27
C PHE A 23 7.66 9.91 10.22
N LEU A 24 6.46 9.77 10.81
CA LEU A 24 5.68 8.54 10.78
C LEU A 24 5.21 8.17 9.37
N LEU A 25 4.77 9.15 8.57
CA LEU A 25 4.39 8.92 7.18
C LEU A 25 5.57 8.48 6.32
N THR A 26 6.73 9.09 6.55
CA THR A 26 7.96 8.80 5.78
C THR A 26 8.58 7.46 6.18
N SER A 27 8.63 7.17 7.49
CA SER A 27 9.16 5.89 8.02
C SER A 27 8.25 4.71 7.68
N GLY A 28 6.93 4.92 7.64
CA GLY A 28 6.00 3.95 7.09
C GLY A 28 6.40 3.57 5.67
N LYS A 29 6.50 4.54 4.76
CA LYS A 29 6.90 4.25 3.37
C LYS A 29 8.30 3.63 3.25
N ALA A 30 9.29 4.18 3.96
CA ALA A 30 10.69 3.77 3.85
C ALA A 30 10.99 2.38 4.45
N ILE A 31 10.31 2.00 5.54
CA ILE A 31 10.62 0.76 6.27
C ILE A 31 9.51 -0.29 6.08
N GLY A 32 8.25 0.15 6.07
CA GLY A 32 7.11 -0.75 6.05
C GLY A 32 6.77 -1.32 4.67
N GLN A 33 6.97 -0.56 3.59
CA GLN A 33 6.76 -1.07 2.24
C GLN A 33 7.73 -2.21 1.86
N PRO A 34 9.05 -2.10 2.03
CA PRO A 34 9.95 -3.20 1.67
C PRO A 34 9.78 -4.45 2.55
N LEU A 35 9.36 -4.31 3.82
CA LEU A 35 9.21 -5.44 4.74
C LEU A 35 7.83 -6.10 4.68
N PHE A 36 6.75 -5.31 4.56
CA PHE A 36 5.38 -5.80 4.67
C PHE A 36 4.54 -5.56 3.41
N GLY A 37 5.01 -4.71 2.49
CA GLY A 37 4.30 -4.35 1.26
C GLY A 37 3.95 -5.54 0.39
N LYS A 38 4.91 -6.45 0.20
CA LYS A 38 4.70 -7.67 -0.57
C LYS A 38 3.66 -8.59 0.07
N SER A 39 3.82 -8.94 1.35
CA SER A 39 2.86 -9.82 2.04
C SER A 39 1.47 -9.22 2.18
N TYR A 40 1.36 -7.90 2.37
CA TYR A 40 0.07 -7.22 2.44
C TYR A 40 -0.68 -7.29 1.11
N SER A 41 -0.02 -6.92 0.01
CA SER A 41 -0.61 -6.94 -1.33
C SER A 41 -0.95 -8.37 -1.80
N GLU A 42 -0.12 -9.36 -1.46
CA GLU A 42 -0.43 -10.78 -1.70
C GLU A 42 -1.65 -11.26 -0.91
N GLY A 43 -1.82 -10.78 0.32
CA GLY A 43 -3.01 -11.06 1.14
C GLY A 43 -4.29 -10.48 0.54
N GLU A 44 -4.24 -9.23 0.09
CA GLU A 44 -5.35 -8.56 -0.61
C GLU A 44 -5.70 -9.30 -1.90
N LEU A 45 -4.68 -9.71 -2.66
CA LEU A 45 -4.88 -10.50 -3.87
C LEU A 45 -5.52 -11.86 -3.59
N LYS A 46 -5.06 -12.57 -2.56
CA LYS A 46 -5.67 -13.84 -2.14
C LYS A 46 -7.14 -13.68 -1.77
N ASN A 47 -7.48 -12.61 -1.05
CA ASN A 47 -8.86 -12.28 -0.73
C ASN A 47 -9.66 -11.98 -1.98
N TYR A 48 -9.12 -11.20 -2.92
CA TYR A 48 -9.78 -10.88 -4.18
C TYR A 48 -10.06 -12.14 -5.02
N VAL A 49 -9.06 -12.99 -5.24
CA VAL A 49 -9.22 -14.20 -6.06
C VAL A 49 -10.21 -15.18 -5.43
N SER A 50 -10.17 -15.36 -4.11
CA SER A 50 -11.09 -16.27 -3.42
C SER A 50 -12.53 -15.72 -3.30
N SER A 51 -12.70 -14.41 -3.02
CA SER A 51 -14.03 -13.82 -2.82
C SER A 51 -14.72 -13.41 -4.12
N VAL A 52 -13.99 -12.79 -5.05
CA VAL A 52 -14.53 -12.23 -6.30
C VAL A 52 -14.51 -13.27 -7.41
N LEU A 53 -13.35 -13.87 -7.66
CA LEU A 53 -13.19 -14.86 -8.74
C LEU A 53 -13.61 -16.27 -8.33
N ARG A 54 -13.80 -16.55 -7.03
CA ARG A 54 -14.10 -17.88 -6.47
C ARG A 54 -13.09 -18.94 -6.93
N GLN A 55 -11.84 -18.54 -7.10
CA GLN A 55 -10.74 -19.38 -7.52
C GLN A 55 -9.69 -19.51 -6.41
N GLN A 56 -8.76 -20.44 -6.58
CA GLN A 56 -7.60 -20.57 -5.71
C GLN A 56 -6.34 -20.12 -6.45
N LEU A 57 -5.48 -19.40 -5.72
CA LEU A 57 -4.15 -19.01 -6.19
C LEU A 57 -3.23 -20.22 -6.20
N ASN A 58 -2.42 -20.34 -7.25
CA ASN A 58 -1.34 -21.30 -7.36
C ASN A 58 0.02 -20.62 -7.15
N GLY A 59 0.25 -19.51 -7.84
CA GLY A 59 1.43 -18.67 -7.71
C GLY A 59 1.04 -17.20 -7.55
N VAL A 60 1.83 -16.47 -6.76
CA VAL A 60 1.66 -15.03 -6.55
C VAL A 60 3.01 -14.34 -6.47
N SER A 61 3.11 -13.16 -7.08
CA SER A 61 4.28 -12.30 -6.98
C SER A 61 3.85 -10.84 -7.06
N CYS A 62 3.89 -10.14 -5.93
CA CYS A 62 3.61 -8.70 -5.85
C CYS A 62 4.88 -7.87 -5.70
N GLN A 63 4.84 -6.64 -6.24
CA GLN A 63 5.85 -5.64 -5.96
C GLN A 63 5.75 -5.15 -4.52
N PRO A 64 6.89 -5.03 -3.80
CA PRO A 64 6.88 -4.61 -2.40
C PRO A 64 6.62 -3.11 -2.21
N VAL A 65 6.95 -2.29 -3.21
CA VAL A 65 6.93 -0.83 -3.09
C VAL A 65 6.04 -0.25 -4.18
N ASP A 66 5.15 0.66 -3.77
CA ASP A 66 4.38 1.51 -4.68
C ASP A 66 5.29 2.61 -5.21
N THR A 67 5.82 2.39 -6.41
CA THR A 67 6.68 3.35 -7.13
C THR A 67 5.90 4.52 -7.71
N ASP A 68 4.63 4.32 -8.04
CA ASP A 68 3.79 5.31 -8.73
C ASP A 68 3.05 6.24 -7.74
N ALA A 69 3.22 6.00 -6.43
CA ALA A 69 2.60 6.72 -5.32
C ALA A 69 1.07 6.83 -5.42
N ASN A 70 0.44 5.87 -6.12
CA ASN A 70 -0.99 5.83 -6.38
C ASN A 70 -1.77 4.97 -5.37
N GLY A 71 -1.05 4.36 -4.40
CA GLY A 71 -1.59 3.47 -3.39
C GLY A 71 -1.79 2.03 -3.84
N TYR A 72 -1.30 1.66 -5.03
CA TYR A 72 -1.39 0.32 -5.59
C TYR A 72 0.00 -0.21 -5.98
N VAL A 73 0.14 -1.52 -5.96
CA VAL A 73 1.32 -2.24 -6.47
C VAL A 73 0.88 -3.26 -7.52
N SER A 74 1.75 -3.50 -8.50
CA SER A 74 1.51 -4.55 -9.48
C SER A 74 1.73 -5.92 -8.86
N CYS A 75 0.77 -6.81 -9.08
CA CYS A 75 0.81 -8.21 -8.68
C CYS A 75 0.56 -9.11 -9.89
N ASP A 76 1.39 -10.11 -10.05
CA ASP A 76 1.21 -11.18 -11.01
C ASP A 76 0.77 -12.45 -10.30
N TYR A 77 -0.18 -13.18 -10.88
CA TYR A 77 -0.74 -14.38 -10.28
C TYR A 77 -1.16 -15.43 -11.28
N THR A 78 -1.15 -16.68 -10.83
CA THR A 78 -1.72 -17.82 -11.55
C THR A 78 -2.75 -18.50 -10.66
N THR A 79 -3.75 -19.14 -11.27
CA THR A 79 -4.79 -19.86 -10.53
C THR A 79 -4.60 -21.35 -10.67
N VAL A 80 -5.18 -22.12 -9.76
CA VAL A 80 -5.10 -23.59 -9.80
C VAL A 80 -5.75 -24.15 -11.08
N ALA A 81 -6.78 -23.49 -11.59
CA ALA A 81 -7.44 -23.87 -12.84
C ALA A 81 -6.58 -23.60 -14.09
N GLU A 82 -5.74 -22.56 -14.05
CA GLU A 82 -4.92 -22.11 -15.18
C GLU A 82 -3.49 -21.80 -14.72
N PRO A 83 -2.69 -22.82 -14.33
CA PRO A 83 -1.37 -22.61 -13.74
C PRO A 83 -0.35 -22.02 -14.72
N ASN A 84 -0.59 -22.16 -16.03
CA ASN A 84 0.28 -21.64 -17.10
C ASN A 84 -0.13 -20.25 -17.60
N VAL A 85 -1.20 -19.66 -17.06
CA VAL A 85 -1.70 -18.34 -17.48
C VAL A 85 -1.43 -17.33 -16.38
N THR A 86 -0.38 -16.52 -16.57
CA THR A 86 -0.07 -15.41 -15.68
C THR A 86 -1.02 -14.24 -15.95
N ARG A 87 -1.73 -13.80 -14.92
CA ARG A 87 -2.59 -12.61 -14.93
C ARG A 87 -1.94 -11.51 -14.11
N SER A 88 -2.06 -10.26 -14.56
CA SER A 88 -1.57 -9.10 -13.83
C SER A 88 -2.75 -8.28 -13.30
N ILE A 89 -2.61 -7.77 -12.08
CA ILE A 89 -3.61 -6.98 -11.37
C ILE A 89 -2.92 -5.96 -10.46
N GLU A 90 -3.59 -4.87 -10.15
CA GLU A 90 -3.11 -3.89 -9.18
C GLU A 90 -3.80 -4.10 -7.84
N CYS A 91 -3.04 -4.28 -6.77
CA CYS A 91 -3.57 -4.47 -5.41
C CYS A 91 -3.08 -3.37 -4.48
N SER A 92 -3.85 -3.08 -3.43
CA SER A 92 -3.52 -2.02 -2.48
C SER A 92 -2.14 -2.19 -1.87
N ALA A 93 -1.36 -1.11 -1.91
CA ALA A 93 -0.01 -1.07 -1.36
C ALA A 93 -0.04 -0.97 0.16
N TRP A 94 1.02 -1.41 0.83
CA TRP A 94 1.16 -1.12 2.26
C TRP A 94 1.41 0.37 2.47
N GLY A 95 0.70 0.96 3.43
CA GLY A 95 0.80 2.38 3.78
C GLY A 95 -0.54 3.10 3.69
N LEU A 96 -0.55 4.37 4.12
CA LEU A 96 -1.78 5.14 4.31
C LEU A 96 -2.65 5.22 3.03
N GLN A 97 -2.01 5.37 1.86
CA GLN A 97 -2.72 5.46 0.57
C GLN A 97 -3.39 4.14 0.19
N GLY A 98 -2.73 2.99 0.36
CA GLY A 98 -3.37 1.70 0.08
C GLY A 98 -4.40 1.29 1.12
N PHE A 99 -4.28 1.76 2.37
CA PHE A 99 -5.34 1.61 3.38
C PHE A 99 -6.64 2.34 3.01
N LEU A 100 -6.52 3.48 2.31
CA LEU A 100 -7.67 4.20 1.76
C LEU A 100 -8.20 3.53 0.48
N ASN A 101 -7.29 3.00 -0.33
CA ASN A 101 -7.57 2.38 -1.63
C ASN A 101 -7.65 0.84 -1.55
N ARG A 102 -8.43 0.28 -0.61
CA ARG A 102 -8.46 -1.17 -0.32
C ARG A 102 -8.83 -2.04 -1.53
N GLY A 103 -8.27 -3.24 -1.54
CA GLY A 103 -8.61 -4.30 -2.50
C GLY A 103 -7.75 -4.27 -3.76
N CYS A 104 -8.19 -5.02 -4.77
CA CYS A 104 -7.51 -5.12 -6.05
C CYS A 104 -8.41 -4.66 -7.20
N LYS A 105 -7.80 -4.09 -8.22
CA LYS A 105 -8.45 -3.61 -9.44
C LYS A 105 -7.69 -4.10 -10.67
N ALA A 106 -8.41 -4.29 -11.76
CA ALA A 106 -7.79 -4.61 -13.04
C ALA A 106 -6.73 -3.55 -13.38
N ARG A 107 -5.56 -3.99 -13.82
CA ARG A 107 -4.48 -3.09 -14.25
C ARG A 107 -5.02 -2.21 -15.37
N SER A 108 -5.10 -0.90 -15.15
CA SER A 108 -5.46 0.01 -16.22
C SER A 108 -4.27 0.08 -17.16
N ILE A 109 -4.33 -0.69 -18.25
CA ILE A 109 -3.41 -0.58 -19.37
C ILE A 109 -3.67 0.81 -19.99
N LEU A 110 -3.08 1.87 -19.44
CA LEU A 110 -2.77 3.02 -20.27
C LEU A 110 -1.61 2.54 -21.14
N PRO A 111 -1.79 2.46 -22.48
CA PRO A 111 -0.69 2.13 -23.35
C PRO A 111 0.40 3.17 -23.12
N VAL A 112 1.57 2.71 -22.70
CA VAL A 112 2.80 3.49 -22.78
C VAL A 112 2.93 3.86 -24.25
N ARG A 113 2.75 5.15 -24.55
CA ARG A 113 2.93 5.71 -25.89
C ARG A 113 4.35 6.26 -26.00
#